data_AF-A0A359MPB2-F1
#
_entry.id   AF-A0A359MPB2-F1
#
_cell.length_a   1.000
_cell.length_b   1.000
_cell.length_c   1.000
_cell.angle_alpha   90.00
_cell.angle_beta   90.00
_cell.angle_gamma   90.00
#
_symmetry.space_group_name_H-M   'P 1'
#
loop_
_entity.id
_entity.type
_entity.pdbx_description
1 polymer ?
#
loop_
_entity_poly.entity_id
_entity_poly.type
_entity_poly.pdbx_seq_one_letter_code
_entity_poly.pdbx_strand_id
1 'polypeptide(L)'
;NTVNSSLIYVLVKNLKTADAKEMAIEQCKLLLNKWKESKKTSTKKSWSADRSDYELGEKNNLLAEMVFRINIALCEFDEAIQSFKKYYASYSAEVNLFVLLKLLWEYELKDLWMREYEEALKKGLKPRENLRNIYKFIQENNCLPESFYIYS
;
A
#
# COMPACT_ATOMS: atom_id res chain seq x y z
N ASN A 1 -2.94 8.89 -9.82
CA ASN A 1 -2.82 7.45 -10.16
C ASN A 1 -1.61 7.30 -11.06
N THR A 2 -0.77 6.27 -10.86
CA THR A 2 0.35 5.98 -11.79
C THR A 2 -0.12 5.00 -12.86
N VAL A 3 0.54 4.95 -14.02
CA VAL A 3 0.23 3.98 -15.09
C VAL A 3 0.28 2.55 -14.55
N ASN A 4 1.28 2.24 -13.72
CA ASN A 4 1.45 0.91 -13.12
C ASN A 4 0.28 0.55 -12.19
N SER A 5 -0.18 1.48 -11.35
CA SER A 5 -1.31 1.24 -10.46
C SER A 5 -2.60 0.93 -11.25
N SER A 6 -2.85 1.68 -12.33
CA SER A 6 -3.96 1.40 -13.24
C SER A 6 -3.84 0.03 -13.93
N LEU A 7 -2.64 -0.36 -14.35
CA LEU A 7 -2.40 -1.69 -14.95
C LEU A 7 -2.61 -2.83 -13.93
N ILE A 8 -2.18 -2.66 -12.68
CA ILE A 8 -2.45 -3.62 -11.61
C ILE A 8 -3.96 -3.79 -11.42
N TYR A 9 -4.71 -2.69 -11.37
CA TYR A 9 -6.17 -2.75 -11.25
C TYR A 9 -6.82 -3.56 -12.37
N VAL A 10 -6.40 -3.33 -13.62
CA VAL A 10 -6.89 -4.09 -14.78
C VAL A 10 -6.51 -5.57 -14.67
N LEU A 11 -5.27 -5.89 -14.27
CA LEU A 11 -4.82 -7.27 -14.07
C LEU A 11 -5.69 -7.99 -13.03
N VAL A 12 -5.91 -7.37 -11.86
CA VAL A 12 -6.72 -7.95 -10.77
C VAL A 12 -8.16 -8.23 -11.24
N LYS A 13 -8.76 -7.33 -12.02
CA LYS A 13 -10.10 -7.55 -12.62
C LYS A 13 -10.14 -8.70 -13.64
N ASN A 14 -9.00 -9.09 -14.19
CA ASN A 14 -8.89 -10.20 -15.14
C ASN A 14 -8.55 -11.54 -14.48
N LEU A 15 -8.14 -11.57 -13.21
CA LEU A 15 -8.05 -12.80 -12.41
C LEU A 15 -9.46 -13.24 -11.99
N LYS A 16 -10.12 -14.03 -12.85
CA LYS A 16 -11.56 -14.33 -12.72
C LYS A 16 -11.90 -15.23 -11.53
N THR A 17 -11.06 -16.20 -11.20
CA THR A 17 -11.31 -17.15 -10.11
C THR A 17 -10.65 -16.71 -8.81
N ALA A 18 -11.06 -17.32 -7.69
CA ALA A 18 -10.36 -17.16 -6.42
C ALA A 18 -8.98 -17.82 -6.49
N ASP A 19 -8.88 -19.05 -7.00
CA ASP A 19 -7.62 -19.78 -7.17
C ASP A 19 -6.57 -18.99 -7.95
N ALA A 20 -6.96 -18.32 -9.04
CA ALA A 20 -6.02 -17.50 -9.82
C ALA A 20 -5.51 -16.29 -9.03
N LYS A 21 -6.35 -15.72 -8.14
CA LYS A 21 -5.98 -14.62 -7.25
C LYS A 21 -5.02 -15.11 -6.16
N GLU A 22 -5.33 -16.24 -5.54
CA GLU A 22 -4.48 -16.89 -4.52
C GLU A 22 -3.11 -17.24 -5.11
N MET A 23 -3.07 -17.89 -6.27
CA MET A 23 -1.82 -18.18 -6.99
C MET A 23 -1.00 -16.91 -7.27
N ALA A 24 -1.66 -15.82 -7.69
CA ALA A 24 -0.98 -14.55 -7.93
C ALA A 24 -0.41 -13.96 -6.64
N ILE A 25 -1.13 -14.03 -5.52
CA ILE A 25 -0.65 -13.62 -4.20
C ILE A 25 0.58 -14.43 -3.79
N GLU A 26 0.54 -15.75 -3.94
CA GLU A 26 1.66 -16.64 -3.62
C GLU A 26 2.91 -16.27 -4.41
N GLN A 27 2.79 -16.11 -5.74
CA GLN A 27 3.92 -15.73 -6.59
C GLN A 27 4.49 -14.36 -6.21
N CYS A 28 3.63 -13.37 -5.92
CA CYS A 28 4.08 -12.07 -5.44
C CYS A 28 4.83 -12.18 -4.11
N LYS A 29 4.29 -12.93 -3.14
CA LYS A 29 4.91 -13.14 -1.82
C LYS A 29 6.26 -13.89 -1.95
N LEU A 30 6.38 -14.85 -2.87
CA LEU A 30 7.65 -15.53 -3.17
C LEU A 30 8.72 -14.55 -3.67
N LEU A 31 8.38 -13.67 -4.62
CA LEU A 31 9.29 -12.66 -5.15
C LEU A 31 9.71 -11.64 -4.08
N LEU A 32 8.75 -11.17 -3.28
CA LEU A 32 8.99 -10.24 -2.17
C LEU A 32 9.92 -10.83 -1.09
N ASN A 33 9.73 -12.10 -0.74
CA ASN A 33 10.56 -12.77 0.27
C ASN A 33 11.99 -13.02 -0.24
N LYS A 34 12.15 -13.51 -1.48
CA LYS A 34 13.47 -13.68 -2.11
C LYS A 34 14.30 -12.40 -2.07
N TRP A 35 13.65 -11.26 -2.32
CA TRP A 35 14.33 -9.97 -2.24
C TRP A 35 14.73 -9.58 -0.82
N LYS A 36 13.84 -9.76 0.16
CA LYS A 36 14.13 -9.47 1.57
C LYS A 36 15.35 -10.26 2.06
N GLU A 37 15.51 -11.49 1.58
CA GLU A 37 16.66 -12.34 1.86
C GLU A 37 17.93 -11.81 1.18
N SER A 38 17.88 -11.47 -0.11
CA SER A 38 19.05 -10.95 -0.83
C SER A 38 19.61 -9.65 -0.26
N LYS A 39 18.77 -8.80 0.35
CA LYS A 39 19.21 -7.56 0.99
C LYS A 39 20.01 -7.80 2.27
N LYS A 40 19.74 -8.89 3.00
CA LYS A 40 20.50 -9.24 4.22
C LYS A 40 21.95 -9.64 3.91
N THR A 41 22.20 -10.17 2.71
CA THR A 41 23.52 -10.68 2.30
C THR A 41 24.39 -9.65 1.56
N SER A 42 23.85 -8.48 1.23
CA SER A 42 24.53 -7.43 0.45
C SER A 42 25.22 -6.42 1.38
N THR A 43 26.55 -6.38 1.39
CA THR A 43 27.37 -5.45 2.21
C THR A 43 28.13 -4.39 1.40
N LYS A 44 28.08 -4.40 0.06
CA LYS A 44 28.87 -3.49 -0.77
C LYS A 44 28.06 -2.26 -1.17
N LYS A 45 28.40 -1.09 -0.61
CA LYS A 45 27.88 0.22 -1.03
C LYS A 45 28.69 0.75 -2.22
N SER A 46 28.06 0.89 -3.38
CA SER A 46 28.58 1.66 -4.52
C SER A 46 27.43 2.48 -5.13
N TRP A 47 27.75 3.58 -5.80
CA TRP A 47 26.74 4.40 -6.51
C TRP A 47 25.91 3.61 -7.54
N SER A 48 26.50 2.57 -8.15
CA SER A 48 25.77 1.65 -9.03
C SER A 48 24.80 0.75 -8.26
N ALA A 49 25.15 0.33 -7.03
CA ALA A 49 24.29 -0.43 -6.14
C ALA A 49 23.10 0.42 -5.65
N ASP A 50 23.30 1.72 -5.40
CA ASP A 50 22.23 2.62 -4.93
C ASP A 50 21.13 2.82 -5.97
N ARG A 51 21.47 2.91 -7.27
CA ARG A 51 20.46 2.99 -8.35
C ARG A 51 19.68 1.68 -8.50
N SER A 52 20.36 0.54 -8.47
CA SER A 52 19.70 -0.77 -8.53
C SER A 52 18.78 -1.01 -7.33
N ASP A 53 19.17 -0.54 -6.14
CA ASP A 53 18.37 -0.66 -4.93
C ASP A 53 17.08 0.17 -5.01
N TYR A 54 17.14 1.36 -5.61
CA TYR A 54 15.96 2.20 -5.84
C TYR A 54 14.96 1.55 -6.80
N GLU A 55 15.42 1.14 -7.99
CA GLU A 55 14.56 0.49 -8.99
C GLU A 55 13.91 -0.80 -8.45
N LEU A 56 14.65 -1.53 -7.64
CA LEU A 56 14.18 -2.75 -7.01
C LEU A 56 13.19 -2.47 -5.89
N GLY A 57 13.39 -1.41 -5.09
CA GLY A 57 12.42 -0.92 -4.12
C GLY A 57 11.07 -0.55 -4.75
N GLU A 58 11.09 0.15 -5.89
CA GLU A 58 9.87 0.48 -6.63
C GLU A 58 9.13 -0.76 -7.12
N LYS A 59 9.85 -1.75 -7.67
CA LYS A 59 9.24 -3.03 -8.08
C LYS A 59 8.59 -3.76 -6.91
N ASN A 60 9.22 -3.76 -5.73
CA ASN A 60 8.65 -4.38 -4.54
C ASN A 60 7.40 -3.65 -4.04
N ASN A 61 7.40 -2.33 -4.11
CA ASN A 61 6.22 -1.53 -3.76
C ASN A 61 5.05 -1.82 -4.72
N LEU A 62 5.31 -2.05 -6.01
CA LEU A 62 4.30 -2.52 -6.97
C LEU A 62 3.77 -3.92 -6.63
N LEU A 63 4.65 -4.86 -6.25
CA LEU A 63 4.22 -6.20 -5.82
C LEU A 63 3.39 -6.15 -4.53
N ALA A 64 3.78 -5.29 -3.57
CA ALA A 64 3.03 -5.08 -2.33
C ALA A 64 1.64 -4.48 -2.60
N GLU A 65 1.54 -3.51 -3.51
CA GLU A 65 0.26 -2.98 -3.96
C GLU A 65 -0.59 -4.04 -4.67
N MET A 66 0.02 -4.89 -5.51
CA MET A 66 -0.68 -5.99 -6.16
C MET A 66 -1.28 -6.98 -5.15
N VAL A 67 -0.49 -7.43 -4.17
CA VAL A 67 -0.99 -8.29 -3.07
C VAL A 67 -2.14 -7.62 -2.34
N PHE A 68 -2.00 -6.33 -2.00
CA PHE A 68 -3.07 -5.56 -1.36
C PHE A 68 -4.35 -5.59 -2.19
N ARG A 69 -4.29 -5.20 -3.47
CA ARG A 69 -5.48 -5.10 -4.33
C ARG A 69 -6.13 -6.46 -4.60
N ILE A 70 -5.35 -7.54 -4.70
CA ILE A 70 -5.90 -8.90 -4.85
C ILE A 70 -6.63 -9.32 -3.58
N ASN A 71 -6.05 -9.11 -2.40
CA ASN A 71 -6.71 -9.40 -1.12
C ASN A 71 -8.01 -8.59 -0.94
N ILE A 72 -8.03 -7.31 -1.33
CA ILE A 72 -9.27 -6.51 -1.35
C ILE A 72 -10.33 -7.16 -2.26
N ALA A 73 -9.93 -7.64 -3.44
CA ALA A 73 -10.84 -8.32 -4.38
C ALA A 73 -11.33 -9.69 -3.87
N LEU A 74 -10.64 -10.29 -2.89
CA LEU A 74 -11.06 -11.49 -2.16
C LEU A 74 -11.82 -11.17 -0.87
N CYS A 75 -12.08 -9.89 -0.57
CA CYS A 75 -12.66 -9.42 0.70
C CYS A 75 -11.80 -9.73 1.94
N GLU A 76 -10.51 -10.00 1.77
CA GLU A 76 -9.55 -10.28 2.84
C GLU A 76 -8.86 -8.98 3.31
N PHE A 77 -9.67 -8.05 3.85
CA PHE A 77 -9.20 -6.68 4.10
C PHE A 77 -8.05 -6.57 5.10
N ASP A 78 -8.09 -7.33 6.20
CA ASP A 78 -7.02 -7.29 7.20
C ASP A 78 -5.73 -7.88 6.67
N GLU A 79 -5.80 -8.96 5.89
CA GLU A 79 -4.63 -9.57 5.25
C GLU A 79 -4.05 -8.63 4.19
N ALA A 80 -4.89 -7.87 3.45
CA ALA A 80 -4.44 -6.80 2.55
C ALA A 80 -3.58 -5.78 3.30
N ILE A 81 -4.08 -5.23 4.41
CA ILE A 81 -3.40 -4.20 5.20
C ILE A 81 -2.13 -4.75 5.84
N GLN A 82 -2.19 -5.96 6.44
CA GLN A 82 -1.03 -6.60 7.07
C GLN A 82 0.09 -6.88 6.05
N SER A 83 -0.26 -7.46 4.90
CA SER A 83 0.70 -7.69 3.82
C SER A 83 1.30 -6.38 3.30
N PHE A 84 0.48 -5.33 3.12
CA PHE A 84 0.98 -4.02 2.71
C PHE A 84 1.98 -3.46 3.72
N LYS A 85 1.62 -3.39 5.01
CA LYS A 85 2.52 -2.93 6.10
C LYS A 85 3.82 -3.74 6.18
N LYS A 86 3.78 -5.03 5.83
CA LYS A 86 4.95 -5.93 5.87
C LYS A 86 5.93 -5.72 4.72
N TYR A 87 5.43 -5.39 3.52
CA TYR A 87 6.21 -5.43 2.29
C TYR A 87 6.42 -4.06 1.64
N TYR A 88 5.46 -3.14 1.76
CA TYR A 88 5.59 -1.80 1.22
C TYR A 88 6.58 -0.98 2.07
N ALA A 89 7.57 -0.38 1.42
CA ALA A 89 8.59 0.42 2.08
C ALA A 89 8.95 1.65 1.25
N SER A 90 8.66 2.82 1.81
CA SER A 90 9.15 4.12 1.36
C SER A 90 10.15 4.70 2.35
N TYR A 91 10.66 5.89 2.05
CA TYR A 91 11.66 6.60 2.85
C TYR A 91 11.16 6.98 4.26
N SER A 92 9.85 7.15 4.45
CA SER A 92 9.28 7.47 5.75
C SER A 92 8.00 6.69 6.03
N ALA A 93 7.76 6.41 7.32
CA ALA A 93 6.53 5.76 7.78
C ALA A 93 5.27 6.61 7.47
N GLU A 94 5.42 7.94 7.40
CA GLU A 94 4.34 8.85 7.02
C GLU A 94 3.97 8.69 5.54
N VAL A 95 4.93 8.47 4.65
CA VAL A 95 4.65 8.18 3.23
C VAL A 95 3.95 6.82 3.09
N ASN A 96 4.38 5.80 3.83
CA ASN A 96 3.70 4.50 3.83
C ASN A 96 2.24 4.63 4.28
N LEU A 97 1.98 5.41 5.33
CA LEU A 97 0.62 5.70 5.81
C LEU A 97 -0.20 6.40 4.73
N PHE A 98 0.36 7.44 4.10
CA PHE A 98 -0.33 8.18 3.04
C PHE A 98 -0.78 7.26 1.90
N VAL A 99 0.10 6.36 1.45
CA VAL A 99 -0.21 5.43 0.35
C VAL A 99 -1.27 4.41 0.80
N LEU A 100 -1.16 3.84 1.99
CA LEU A 100 -2.18 2.93 2.52
C LEU A 100 -3.56 3.58 2.60
N LEU A 101 -3.63 4.77 3.19
CA LEU A 101 -4.89 5.51 3.34
C LEU A 101 -5.47 5.94 1.99
N LYS A 102 -4.62 6.23 1.01
CA LYS A 102 -5.07 6.48 -0.36
C LYS A 102 -5.69 5.24 -0.98
N LEU A 103 -5.05 4.08 -0.85
CA LEU A 103 -5.60 2.82 -1.36
C LEU A 103 -6.94 2.48 -0.70
N LEU A 104 -7.07 2.66 0.62
CA LEU A 104 -8.33 2.44 1.32
C LEU A 104 -9.43 3.40 0.86
N TRP A 105 -9.08 4.66 0.59
CA TRP A 105 -10.00 5.64 0.03
C TRP A 105 -10.46 5.26 -1.39
N GLU A 106 -9.56 4.76 -2.25
CA GLU A 106 -9.90 4.31 -3.62
C GLU A 106 -10.90 3.15 -3.64
N TYR A 107 -10.99 2.37 -2.58
CA TYR A 107 -11.95 1.27 -2.41
C TYR A 107 -13.14 1.63 -1.51
N GLU A 108 -13.28 2.91 -1.15
CA GLU A 108 -14.37 3.43 -0.31
C GLU A 108 -14.44 2.79 1.10
N LEU A 109 -13.31 2.32 1.63
CA LEU A 109 -13.23 1.58 2.89
C LEU A 109 -13.07 2.52 4.10
N LYS A 110 -14.10 3.33 4.39
CA LYS A 110 -14.10 4.37 5.44
C LYS A 110 -13.65 3.88 6.81
N ASP A 111 -14.21 2.77 7.29
CA ASP A 111 -13.96 2.31 8.67
C ASP A 111 -12.51 1.82 8.84
N LEU A 112 -11.97 1.15 7.81
CA LEU A 112 -10.56 0.77 7.77
C LEU A 112 -9.66 2.00 7.66
N TRP A 113 -10.03 2.98 6.84
CA TRP A 113 -9.31 4.25 6.73
C TRP A 113 -9.15 4.92 8.10
N MET A 114 -10.25 5.05 8.86
CA MET A 114 -10.27 5.64 10.21
C MET A 114 -9.40 4.84 11.18
N ARG A 115 -9.58 3.51 11.20
CA ARG A 115 -8.80 2.60 12.06
C ARG A 115 -7.30 2.77 11.85
N GLU A 116 -6.85 2.74 10.59
CA GLU A 116 -5.43 2.81 10.24
C GLU A 116 -4.84 4.20 10.53
N TYR A 117 -5.61 5.26 10.31
CA TYR A 117 -5.22 6.63 10.65
C TYR A 117 -5.03 6.79 12.18
N GLU A 118 -5.98 6.34 12.98
CA GLU A 118 -5.91 6.41 14.44
C GLU A 118 -4.79 5.53 15.01
N GLU A 119 -4.57 4.34 14.45
CA GLU A 119 -3.45 3.49 14.82
C GLU A 119 -2.10 4.19 14.59
N ALA A 120 -1.97 4.92 13.48
CA ALA A 120 -0.78 5.71 13.20
C ALA A 120 -0.58 6.85 14.20
N LEU A 121 -1.65 7.55 14.60
CA LEU A 121 -1.58 8.56 15.66
C LEU A 121 -1.14 7.97 17.00
N LYS A 122 -1.68 6.81 17.39
CA LYS A 122 -1.29 6.09 18.62
C LYS A 122 0.19 5.70 18.61
N LYS A 123 0.76 5.45 17.43
CA LYS A 123 2.19 5.16 17.22
C LYS A 123 3.06 6.42 17.14
N GLY A 124 2.49 7.62 17.32
CA GLY A 124 3.22 8.87 17.30
C GLY A 124 3.60 9.37 15.90
N LEU A 125 3.02 8.79 14.83
CA LEU A 125 3.19 9.35 13.49
C LEU A 125 2.49 10.71 13.43
N LYS A 126 3.05 11.62 12.65
CA LYS A 126 2.45 12.94 12.37
C LYS A 126 1.94 12.94 10.92
N PRO A 127 0.66 12.63 10.66
CA PRO A 127 0.11 12.64 9.31
C PRO A 127 0.20 14.05 8.70
N ARG A 128 0.47 14.14 7.40
CA ARG A 128 0.42 15.40 6.66
C ARG A 128 -0.95 16.07 6.72
N GLU A 129 -0.96 17.36 6.43
CA GLU A 129 -2.14 18.23 6.51
C GLU A 129 -3.37 17.69 5.79
N ASN A 130 -3.20 17.26 4.54
CA ASN A 130 -4.28 16.66 3.76
C ASN A 130 -4.97 15.48 4.47
N LEU A 131 -4.20 14.58 5.13
CA LEU A 131 -4.79 13.45 5.85
C LEU A 131 -5.55 13.91 7.10
N ARG A 132 -5.07 14.96 7.78
CA ARG A 132 -5.78 15.56 8.91
C ARG A 132 -7.09 16.20 8.46
N ASN A 133 -7.09 16.84 7.30
CA ASN A 133 -8.29 17.44 6.71
C ASN A 133 -9.33 16.37 6.33
N ILE A 134 -8.90 15.28 5.70
CA ILE A 134 -9.77 14.13 5.42
C ILE A 134 -10.33 13.54 6.73
N TYR A 135 -9.50 13.34 7.74
CA TYR A 135 -9.94 12.80 9.02
C TYR A 135 -11.02 13.68 9.66
N LYS A 136 -10.82 15.00 9.72
CA LYS A 136 -11.84 15.95 10.19
C LYS A 136 -13.12 15.88 9.37
N PHE A 137 -13.01 15.85 8.05
CA PHE A 137 -14.16 15.73 7.15
C PHE A 137 -14.98 14.47 7.46
N ILE A 138 -14.32 13.31 7.65
CA ILE A 138 -15.01 12.06 7.99
C ILE A 138 -15.68 12.16 9.36
N GLN A 139 -15.05 12.78 10.34
CA GLN A 139 -15.65 12.98 11.67
C GLN A 139 -16.91 13.86 11.61
N GLU A 140 -16.93 14.87 10.74
CA GLU A 140 -18.04 15.82 10.60
C GLU A 140 -19.18 15.27 9.73
N ASN A 141 -18.85 14.51 8.67
CA ASN A 141 -19.81 14.11 7.63
C ASN A 141 -20.13 12.61 7.62
N ASN A 142 -19.38 11.80 8.40
CA ASN A 142 -19.49 10.34 8.46
C ASN A 142 -19.36 9.61 7.10
N CYS A 143 -18.75 10.27 6.11
CA CYS A 143 -18.45 9.72 4.79
C CYS A 143 -17.02 10.08 4.35
N LEU A 144 -16.49 9.33 3.38
CA LEU A 144 -15.25 9.72 2.73
C LEU A 144 -15.49 10.91 1.79
N PRO A 145 -14.53 11.82 1.66
CA PRO A 145 -14.63 12.92 0.71
C PRO A 145 -14.58 12.42 -0.74
N GLU A 146 -15.23 13.15 -1.65
CA GLU A 146 -15.19 12.84 -3.10
C GLU A 146 -13.79 12.97 -3.71
N SER A 147 -12.91 13.76 -3.08
CA SER A 147 -11.51 13.91 -3.47
C SER A 147 -10.60 13.53 -2.33
N PHE A 148 -9.55 12.77 -2.65
CA PHE A 148 -8.46 12.50 -1.70
C PHE A 148 -7.58 13.72 -1.42
N TYR A 149 -7.72 14.80 -2.20
CA TYR A 149 -6.99 16.04 -1.99
C TYR A 149 -7.99 17.11 -1.60
N ILE A 150 -8.10 17.38 -0.29
CA ILE A 150 -8.93 18.44 0.26
C ILE A 150 -8.00 19.53 0.80
N TYR A 151 -8.08 20.70 0.17
CA TYR A 151 -7.46 21.91 0.66
C TYR A 151 -8.48 22.63 1.55
N SER A 152 -8.11 22.83 2.81
CA SER A 152 -8.84 23.65 3.77
C SER A 152 -8.51 25.12 3.55
#